data_AF-A0A565CEU2-F1
#
_entry.id   AF-A0A565CEU2-F1
#
_cell.length_a   1.000
_cell.length_b   1.000
_cell.length_c   1.000
_cell.angle_alpha   90.00
_cell.angle_beta   90.00
_cell.angle_gamma   90.00
#
_symmetry.space_group_name_H-M   'P 1'
#
loop_
_entity.id
_entity.type
_entity.pdbx_description
1 polymer ?
#
loop_
_entity_poly.entity_id
_entity_poly.type
_entity_poly.pdbx_seq_one_letter_code
_entity_poly.pdbx_strand_id
1 'polypeptide(L)'
;MARNVGFFICFLIIAMDVSAGILGIEAEIAQNKVKHLKMWIFECRDPSYTAFKYGLAACILLALAHVTANLLGGCLCVVSRQDLEKSSANKQLAVASLIFSWIILAIAFSMLIVGTMANSRSRKSCGISHHRVLSVGGILCFIHGLFAVAYYISATASTCEQTHTGHA
;
A
#
# COMPACT_ATOMS: atom_id res chain seq x y z
N MET A 1 15.42 -2.31 24.86
CA MET A 1 15.59 -2.79 23.47
C MET A 1 14.30 -2.75 22.64
N ALA A 2 13.13 -3.10 23.17
CA ALA A 2 11.87 -3.14 22.40
C ALA A 2 11.45 -1.79 21.74
N ARG A 3 11.72 -0.64 22.38
CA ARG A 3 11.34 0.68 21.85
C ARG A 3 12.05 1.05 20.54
N ASN A 4 13.32 0.65 20.40
CA ASN A 4 14.10 0.89 19.18
C ASN A 4 13.63 0.01 18.02
N VAL A 5 13.18 -1.21 18.32
CA VAL A 5 12.65 -2.16 17.33
C VAL A 5 11.34 -1.63 16.74
N GLY A 6 10.41 -1.14 17.57
CA GLY A 6 9.15 -0.57 17.06
C GLY A 6 9.35 0.66 16.16
N PHE A 7 10.28 1.55 16.53
CA PHE A 7 10.64 2.70 15.68
C PHE A 7 11.24 2.25 14.35
N PHE A 8 12.14 1.28 14.37
CA PHE A 8 12.75 0.72 13.15
C PHE A 8 11.70 0.10 12.22
N ILE A 9 10.72 -0.63 12.76
CA ILE A 9 9.63 -1.22 11.99
C ILE A 9 8.74 -0.15 11.35
N CYS A 10 8.36 0.88 12.10
CA CYS A 10 7.58 2.00 11.55
C CYS A 10 8.34 2.70 10.42
N PHE A 11 9.64 2.97 10.64
CA PHE A 11 10.50 3.57 9.62
C PHE A 11 10.57 2.70 8.36
N LEU A 12 10.72 1.38 8.51
CA LEU A 12 10.78 0.44 7.42
C LEU A 12 9.47 0.40 6.60
N ILE A 13 8.31 0.38 7.27
CA ILE A 13 6.99 0.45 6.60
C ILE A 13 6.87 1.73 5.79
N ILE A 14 7.14 2.88 6.41
CA ILE A 14 7.09 4.19 5.73
C ILE A 14 8.04 4.22 4.55
N ALA A 15 9.28 3.74 4.71
CA ALA A 15 10.27 3.75 3.65
C ALA A 15 9.81 2.91 2.45
N MET A 16 9.21 1.74 2.67
CA MET A 16 8.67 0.90 1.59
C MET A 16 7.51 1.56 0.86
N ASP A 17 6.52 2.09 1.59
CA ASP A 17 5.34 2.74 1.01
C ASP A 17 5.69 4.04 0.28
N VAL A 18 6.61 4.84 0.82
CA VAL A 18 7.14 6.06 0.17
C VAL A 18 7.87 5.70 -1.12
N SER A 19 8.74 4.69 -1.07
CA SER A 19 9.46 4.22 -2.25
C SER A 19 8.49 3.69 -3.30
N ALA A 20 7.48 2.91 -2.91
CA ALA A 20 6.44 2.43 -3.80
C ALA A 20 5.66 3.58 -4.45
N GLY A 21 5.31 4.60 -3.67
CA GLY A 21 4.60 5.78 -4.15
C GLY A 21 5.41 6.57 -5.19
N ILE A 22 6.69 6.83 -4.92
CA ILE A 22 7.61 7.49 -5.85
C ILE A 22 7.74 6.66 -7.14
N LEU A 23 7.99 5.35 -7.03
CA LEU A 23 8.10 4.47 -8.19
C LEU A 23 6.81 4.41 -9.01
N GLY A 24 5.63 4.46 -8.38
CA GLY A 24 4.34 4.56 -9.09
C GLY A 24 4.23 5.84 -9.92
N ILE A 25 4.66 6.98 -9.38
CA ILE A 25 4.67 8.26 -10.09
C ILE A 25 5.72 8.24 -11.23
N GLU A 26 6.92 7.75 -10.95
CA GLU A 26 7.99 7.62 -11.97
C GLU A 26 7.61 6.66 -13.10
N ALA A 27 6.91 5.56 -12.76
CA ALA A 27 6.37 4.63 -13.74
C ALA A 27 5.44 5.36 -14.70
N GLU A 28 4.54 6.21 -14.19
CA GLU A 28 3.64 7.00 -15.03
C GLU A 28 4.38 8.01 -15.91
N ILE A 29 5.39 8.71 -15.38
CA ILE A 29 6.23 9.64 -16.14
C ILE A 29 6.94 8.90 -17.27
N ALA A 30 7.57 7.75 -16.97
CA ALA A 30 8.21 6.90 -17.96
C ALA A 30 7.21 6.37 -19.00
N GLN A 31 5.97 6.14 -18.58
CA GLN A 31 4.88 5.77 -19.48
C GLN A 31 4.50 6.92 -20.42
N ASN A 32 4.45 8.15 -19.92
CA ASN A 32 4.01 9.33 -20.66
C ASN A 32 5.06 9.84 -21.65
N LYS A 33 6.36 9.64 -21.37
CA LYS A 33 7.44 9.96 -22.32
C LYS A 33 7.28 9.25 -23.68
N VAL A 34 6.83 8.00 -23.67
CA VAL A 34 6.60 7.22 -24.91
C VAL A 34 5.39 7.74 -25.69
N LYS A 35 4.39 8.32 -25.02
CA LYS A 35 3.20 8.91 -25.67
C LYS A 35 3.54 10.14 -26.52
N HIS A 36 4.44 11.01 -26.04
CA HIS A 36 4.75 12.28 -26.71
C HIS A 36 5.51 12.09 -28.04
N LEU A 37 6.11 10.93 -28.28
CA LEU A 37 6.91 10.67 -29.48
C LEU A 37 6.10 10.17 -30.68
N LYS A 38 4.85 9.73 -30.49
CA LYS A 38 4.03 9.10 -31.55
C LYS A 38 2.55 9.45 -31.39
N MET A 39 2.11 10.55 -31.98
CA MET A 39 0.70 10.82 -32.18
C MET A 39 0.26 10.34 -33.58
N TRP A 40 -0.51 9.24 -33.64
CA TRP A 40 -1.44 8.99 -34.73
C TRP A 40 -2.59 8.07 -34.27
N ILE A 41 -3.76 8.70 -34.02
CA ILE A 41 -5.17 8.27 -34.18
C ILE A 41 -5.67 6.87 -33.75
N PHE A 42 -4.84 5.97 -33.22
CA PHE A 42 -5.28 4.78 -32.49
C PHE A 42 -4.61 4.74 -31.12
N GLU A 43 -5.40 4.56 -30.05
CA GLU A 43 -5.00 4.49 -28.63
C GLU A 43 -4.14 3.24 -28.29
N CYS A 44 -3.31 2.78 -29.22
CA CYS A 44 -2.33 1.73 -29.02
C CYS A 44 -1.07 2.34 -28.41
N ARG A 45 -1.10 2.45 -27.07
CA ARG A 45 0.05 2.92 -26.29
C ARG A 45 1.18 1.88 -26.38
N ASP A 46 2.31 2.28 -26.98
CA ASP A 46 3.52 1.47 -26.96
C ASP A 46 3.95 1.20 -25.50
N PRO A 47 4.22 -0.06 -25.11
CA PRO A 47 4.60 -0.42 -23.76
C PRO A 47 5.96 0.20 -23.40
N SER A 48 6.04 0.85 -22.24
CA SER A 48 7.32 1.31 -21.69
C SER A 48 7.87 0.25 -20.75
N TYR A 49 8.94 -0.44 -21.17
CA TYR A 49 9.60 -1.44 -20.31
C TYR A 49 10.07 -0.83 -18.98
N THR A 50 10.52 0.42 -19.00
CA THR A 50 10.89 1.16 -17.79
C THR A 50 9.69 1.39 -16.87
N ALA A 51 8.53 1.78 -17.43
CA ALA A 51 7.30 1.93 -16.65
C ALA A 51 6.84 0.60 -16.03
N PHE A 52 6.95 -0.50 -16.78
CA PHE A 52 6.67 -1.84 -16.26
C PHE A 52 7.57 -2.19 -15.07
N LYS A 53 8.88 -1.97 -15.17
CA LYS A 53 9.82 -2.24 -14.08
C LYS A 53 9.50 -1.45 -12.81
N TYR A 54 9.23 -0.15 -12.94
CA TYR A 54 8.90 0.69 -11.78
C TYR A 54 7.54 0.35 -11.17
N GLY A 55 6.52 0.10 -12.00
CA GLY A 55 5.21 -0.32 -11.52
C GLY A 55 5.24 -1.68 -10.81
N LEU A 56 6.00 -2.65 -11.34
CA LEU A 56 6.20 -3.96 -10.70
C LEU A 56 6.92 -3.82 -9.36
N ALA A 57 7.99 -3.01 -9.30
CA ALA A 57 8.71 -2.74 -8.07
C ALA A 57 7.79 -2.07 -7.02
N ALA A 58 6.95 -1.12 -7.43
CA ALA A 58 5.96 -0.50 -6.55
C ALA A 58 4.95 -1.52 -5.99
N CYS A 59 4.43 -2.45 -6.82
CA CYS A 59 3.54 -3.52 -6.37
C CYS A 59 4.20 -4.40 -5.30
N ILE A 60 5.46 -4.80 -5.53
CA ILE A 60 6.21 -5.66 -4.59
C ILE A 60 6.43 -4.94 -3.26
N LEU A 61 6.85 -3.67 -3.29
CA LEU A 61 7.09 -2.90 -2.07
C LEU A 61 5.81 -2.67 -1.26
N LEU A 62 4.71 -2.31 -1.92
CA LEU A 62 3.41 -2.16 -1.25
C LEU A 62 2.96 -3.46 -0.57
N ALA A 63 3.09 -4.59 -1.26
CA ALA A 63 2.76 -5.90 -0.69
C ALA A 63 3.66 -6.25 0.51
N LEU A 64 4.97 -6.01 0.41
CA LEU A 64 5.91 -6.23 1.51
C LEU A 64 5.61 -5.33 2.71
N ALA A 65 5.27 -4.07 2.48
CA ALA A 65 4.89 -3.14 3.53
C ALA A 65 3.65 -3.63 4.29
N HIS A 66 2.61 -4.02 3.56
CA HIS A 66 1.38 -4.54 4.16
C HIS A 66 1.63 -5.84 4.95
N VAL A 67 2.35 -6.79 4.37
CA VAL A 67 2.69 -8.06 5.03
C VAL A 67 3.50 -7.81 6.30
N THR A 68 4.49 -6.90 6.25
CA THR A 68 5.30 -6.55 7.42
C THR A 68 4.46 -5.95 8.54
N ALA A 69 3.56 -5.02 8.21
CA ALA A 69 2.66 -4.41 9.19
C ALA A 69 1.75 -5.46 9.87
N ASN A 70 1.17 -6.40 9.10
CA ASN A 70 0.27 -7.43 9.62
C ASN A 70 1.02 -8.50 10.44
N LEU A 71 2.18 -8.98 9.97
CA LEU A 71 2.96 -10.00 10.68
C LEU A 71 3.50 -9.48 12.02
N LEU A 72 3.99 -8.24 12.05
CA LEU A 72 4.62 -7.66 13.24
C LEU A 72 3.60 -6.96 14.15
N GLY A 73 2.47 -6.50 13.61
CA GLY A 73 1.36 -5.93 14.39
C GLY A 73 0.53 -6.99 15.12
N GLY A 74 0.59 -8.26 14.69
CA GLY A 74 -0.08 -9.38 15.34
C GLY A 74 -1.55 -9.54 14.97
N CYS A 75 -2.11 -10.71 15.29
CA CYS A 75 -3.52 -11.02 14.99
C CYS A 75 -4.44 -10.36 16.03
N LEU A 76 -5.25 -9.40 15.61
CA LEU A 76 -6.33 -8.86 16.44
C LEU A 76 -7.55 -9.77 16.29
N CYS A 77 -7.71 -10.73 17.20
CA CYS A 77 -8.98 -11.45 17.32
C CYS A 77 -10.05 -10.49 17.88
N VAL A 78 -10.99 -10.09 17.02
CA VAL A 78 -12.21 -9.37 17.42
C VAL A 78 -13.35 -10.37 17.38
N VAL A 79 -13.84 -10.78 18.55
CA VAL A 79 -14.89 -11.81 18.69
C VAL A 79 -16.28 -11.21 18.46
N SER A 80 -16.53 -9.94 18.83
CA SER A 80 -17.81 -9.26 18.63
C SER A 80 -17.68 -7.74 18.56
N ARG A 81 -18.66 -7.06 17.93
CA ARG A 81 -18.77 -5.58 17.92
C ARG A 81 -18.99 -4.99 19.31
N GLN A 82 -19.69 -5.69 20.19
CA GLN A 82 -19.91 -5.26 21.59
C GLN A 82 -18.62 -5.29 22.41
N ASP A 83 -17.71 -6.22 22.12
CA ASP A 83 -16.39 -6.27 22.75
C ASP A 83 -15.47 -5.15 22.25
N LEU A 84 -15.71 -4.61 21.05
CA LEU A 84 -14.96 -3.51 20.48
C LEU A 84 -15.34 -2.16 21.13
N GLU A 85 -16.63 -1.92 21.39
CA GLU A 85 -17.10 -0.70 22.08
C GLU A 85 -16.70 -0.65 23.56
N LYS A 86 -16.56 -1.81 24.20
CA LYS A 86 -16.00 -1.92 25.56
C LYS A 86 -14.47 -1.92 25.60
N SER A 87 -13.79 -1.97 24.46
CA SER A 87 -12.34 -2.06 24.42
C SER A 87 -11.65 -0.70 24.54
N SER A 88 -10.34 -0.71 24.73
CA SER A 88 -9.54 0.49 24.79
C SER A 88 -9.50 1.21 23.44
N ALA A 89 -9.36 2.53 23.49
CA ALA A 89 -9.27 3.38 22.29
C ALA A 89 -8.16 2.91 21.33
N ASN A 90 -7.07 2.35 21.87
CA ASN A 90 -5.99 1.76 21.09
C ASN A 90 -6.46 0.55 20.27
N LYS A 91 -7.26 -0.35 20.83
CA LYS A 91 -7.78 -1.51 20.09
C LYS A 91 -8.76 -1.06 19.01
N GLN A 92 -9.65 -0.12 19.31
CA GLN A 92 -10.59 0.42 18.32
C GLN A 92 -9.87 1.09 17.16
N LEU A 93 -8.86 1.92 17.45
CA LEU A 93 -8.02 2.55 16.45
C LEU A 93 -7.25 1.52 15.61
N ALA A 94 -6.68 0.50 16.25
CA ALA A 94 -5.96 -0.56 15.54
C ALA A 94 -6.87 -1.29 14.53
N VAL A 95 -8.09 -1.67 14.94
CA VAL A 95 -9.05 -2.35 14.07
C VAL A 95 -9.51 -1.44 12.93
N ALA A 96 -9.82 -0.18 13.21
CA ALA A 96 -10.21 0.78 12.19
C ALA A 96 -9.08 1.00 11.16
N SER A 97 -7.85 1.25 11.62
CA SER A 97 -6.68 1.43 10.78
C SER A 97 -6.37 0.19 9.94
N LEU A 98 -6.56 -1.02 10.49
CA LEU A 98 -6.41 -2.27 9.76
C LEU A 98 -7.42 -2.35 8.60
N ILE A 99 -8.71 -2.10 8.86
CA ILE A 99 -9.76 -2.13 7.82
C ILE A 99 -9.45 -1.14 6.70
N PHE A 100 -9.10 0.10 7.04
CA PHE A 100 -8.73 1.10 6.03
C PHE A 100 -7.48 0.71 5.25
N SER A 101 -6.45 0.16 5.91
CA SER A 101 -5.24 -0.33 5.25
C SER A 101 -5.55 -1.42 4.21
N TRP A 102 -6.42 -2.39 4.54
CA TRP A 102 -6.84 -3.44 3.59
C TRP A 102 -7.61 -2.89 2.38
N ILE A 103 -8.52 -1.94 2.61
CA ILE A 103 -9.28 -1.29 1.53
C ILE A 103 -8.32 -0.53 0.60
N ILE A 104 -7.42 0.26 1.17
CA ILE A 104 -6.45 1.06 0.39
C ILE A 104 -5.49 0.13 -0.35
N LEU A 105 -4.99 -0.93 0.28
CA LEU A 105 -4.17 -1.95 -0.37
C LEU A 105 -4.88 -2.50 -1.61
N ALA A 106 -6.13 -2.95 -1.48
CA ALA A 106 -6.88 -3.55 -2.58
C ALA A 106 -7.01 -2.59 -3.78
N ILE A 107 -7.33 -1.32 -3.51
CA ILE A 107 -7.49 -0.30 -4.55
C ILE A 107 -6.12 0.05 -5.17
N ALA A 108 -5.12 0.37 -4.35
CA ALA A 108 -3.78 0.78 -4.78
C ALA A 108 -3.08 -0.33 -5.58
N PHE A 109 -3.10 -1.55 -5.07
CA PHE A 109 -2.48 -2.70 -5.71
C PHE A 109 -3.15 -3.03 -7.05
N SER A 110 -4.48 -2.99 -7.11
CA SER A 110 -5.21 -3.19 -8.37
C SER A 110 -4.85 -2.14 -9.41
N MET A 111 -4.78 -0.86 -9.00
CA MET A 111 -4.39 0.23 -9.91
C MET A 111 -2.94 0.07 -10.40
N LEU A 112 -2.00 -0.24 -9.50
CA LEU A 112 -0.60 -0.46 -9.86
C LEU A 112 -0.43 -1.69 -10.76
N ILE A 113 -1.14 -2.80 -10.51
CA ILE A 113 -1.11 -3.98 -11.39
C ILE A 113 -1.67 -3.64 -12.75
N VAL A 114 -2.85 -3.01 -12.83
CA VAL A 114 -3.45 -2.64 -14.12
C VAL A 114 -2.52 -1.73 -14.91
N GLY A 115 -1.92 -0.73 -14.24
CA GLY A 115 -0.93 0.16 -14.84
C GLY A 115 0.34 -0.56 -15.29
N THR A 116 0.85 -1.49 -14.49
CA THR A 116 2.04 -2.30 -14.79
C THR A 116 1.76 -3.23 -15.97
N MET A 117 0.67 -3.98 -15.93
CA MET A 117 0.24 -4.88 -17.00
C MET A 117 -0.01 -4.14 -18.31
N ALA A 118 -0.54 -2.91 -18.25
CA ALA A 118 -0.68 -2.06 -19.44
C ALA A 118 0.65 -1.74 -20.12
N ASN A 119 1.79 -1.95 -19.44
CA ASN A 119 3.15 -1.79 -19.97
C ASN A 119 3.90 -3.11 -20.17
N SER A 120 3.25 -4.25 -19.97
CA SER A 120 3.95 -5.54 -19.82
C SER A 120 4.36 -6.24 -21.12
N ARG A 121 3.87 -5.85 -22.31
CA ARG A 121 4.37 -6.12 -23.69
C ARG A 121 3.43 -5.44 -24.71
N SER A 122 3.74 -5.50 -26.01
CA SER A 122 2.90 -4.95 -27.09
C SER A 122 1.53 -5.64 -27.06
N ARG A 123 0.46 -4.89 -26.80
CA ARG A 123 -0.90 -5.44 -26.82
C ARG A 123 -1.31 -5.72 -28.26
N LYS A 124 -2.02 -6.83 -28.48
CA LYS A 124 -2.74 -7.11 -29.73
C LYS A 124 -4.02 -6.27 -29.91
N SER A 125 -4.48 -5.59 -28.87
CA SER A 125 -5.72 -4.78 -28.87
C SER A 125 -5.51 -3.49 -28.09
N CYS A 126 -5.78 -2.35 -28.76
CA CYS A 126 -5.77 -1.04 -28.13
C CYS A 126 -6.96 -0.94 -27.17
N GLY A 127 -6.74 -0.51 -25.93
CA GLY A 127 -7.81 -0.34 -24.95
C GLY A 127 -7.71 1.01 -24.27
N ILE A 128 -8.86 1.51 -23.78
CA ILE A 128 -8.96 2.76 -23.02
C ILE A 128 -8.12 2.61 -21.74
N SER A 129 -6.90 3.10 -21.77
CA SER A 129 -6.05 3.20 -20.57
C SER A 129 -6.38 4.53 -19.91
N HIS A 130 -7.19 4.50 -18.86
CA HIS A 130 -7.47 5.70 -18.06
C HIS A 130 -6.18 6.43 -17.69
N HIS A 131 -6.21 7.76 -17.83
CA HIS A 131 -5.12 8.61 -17.39
C HIS A 131 -4.88 8.38 -15.88
N ARG A 132 -3.64 8.48 -15.42
CA ARG A 132 -3.30 8.57 -13.99
C ARG A 132 -3.38 7.29 -13.14
N VAL A 133 -3.59 6.10 -13.71
CA VAL A 133 -3.73 4.86 -12.89
C VAL A 133 -2.49 4.54 -12.04
N LEU A 134 -1.28 4.72 -12.58
CA LEU A 134 -0.03 4.44 -11.86
C LEU A 134 0.25 5.51 -10.80
N SER A 135 0.02 6.78 -11.13
CA SER A 135 0.19 7.88 -10.19
C SER A 135 -0.83 7.86 -9.05
N VAL A 136 -2.11 7.58 -9.33
CA VAL A 136 -3.14 7.42 -8.29
C VAL A 136 -2.81 6.22 -7.40
N GLY A 137 -2.42 5.08 -7.98
CA GLY A 137 -1.93 3.93 -7.22
C GLY A 137 -0.72 4.28 -6.33
N GLY A 138 0.22 5.07 -6.85
CA GLY A 138 1.36 5.59 -6.09
C GLY A 138 0.96 6.52 -4.94
N ILE A 139 0.01 7.43 -5.16
CA ILE A 139 -0.50 8.32 -4.10
C ILE A 139 -1.14 7.50 -2.97
N LEU A 140 -1.92 6.47 -3.33
CA LEU A 140 -2.55 5.58 -2.36
C LEU A 140 -1.52 4.78 -1.54
N CYS A 141 -0.31 4.54 -2.03
CA CYS A 141 0.76 3.91 -1.24
C CYS A 141 1.16 4.78 -0.03
N PHE A 142 1.27 6.12 -0.19
CA PHE A 142 1.55 6.99 0.95
C PHE A 142 0.44 6.95 2.00
N ILE A 143 -0.83 6.94 1.55
CA ILE A 143 -1.99 6.85 2.44
C ILE A 143 -2.01 5.48 3.14
N HIS A 144 -1.69 4.40 2.41
CA HIS A 144 -1.53 3.06 2.97
C HIS A 144 -0.51 3.06 4.12
N GLY A 145 0.66 3.66 3.92
CA GLY A 145 1.70 3.75 4.96
C GLY A 145 1.23 4.44 6.23
N LEU A 146 0.42 5.51 6.13
CA LEU A 146 -0.15 6.19 7.30
C LEU A 146 -1.03 5.25 8.13
N PHE A 147 -1.95 4.52 7.47
CA PHE A 147 -2.83 3.57 8.16
C PHE A 147 -2.09 2.33 8.66
N ALA A 148 -1.09 1.83 7.92
CA ALA A 148 -0.28 0.69 8.31
C ALA A 148 0.54 0.98 9.58
N VAL A 149 1.15 2.17 9.67
CA VAL A 149 1.87 2.61 10.87
C VAL A 149 0.93 2.84 12.05
N ALA A 150 -0.22 3.50 11.81
CA ALA A 150 -1.23 3.70 12.86
C ALA A 150 -1.70 2.34 13.42
N TYR A 151 -2.00 1.38 12.54
CA TYR A 151 -2.33 0.01 12.93
C TYR A 151 -1.21 -0.63 13.76
N TYR A 152 0.05 -0.60 13.29
CA TYR A 152 1.16 -1.21 14.02
C TYR A 152 1.34 -0.62 15.42
N ILE A 153 1.32 0.70 15.55
CA ILE A 153 1.46 1.40 16.84
C ILE A 153 0.29 1.05 17.76
N SER A 154 -0.95 1.13 17.27
CA SER A 154 -2.15 0.87 18.06
C SER A 154 -2.29 -0.61 18.43
N ALA A 155 -1.89 -1.54 17.56
CA ALA A 155 -1.88 -2.97 17.85
C ALA A 155 -0.82 -3.33 18.90
N THR A 156 0.37 -2.74 18.80
CA THR A 156 1.43 -2.90 19.81
C THR A 156 0.99 -2.32 21.16
N ALA A 157 0.38 -1.13 21.16
CA ALA A 157 -0.13 -0.49 22.38
C ALA A 157 -1.24 -1.31 23.04
N SER A 158 -2.19 -1.83 22.26
CA SER A 158 -3.28 -2.66 22.80
C SER A 158 -2.78 -4.00 23.37
N THR A 159 -1.76 -4.62 22.76
CA THR A 159 -1.12 -5.83 23.30
C THR A 159 -0.41 -5.55 24.63
N CYS A 160 0.26 -4.40 24.74
CA CYS A 160 0.90 -3.97 25.99
C CYS A 160 -0.14 -3.76 27.11
N GLU A 161 -1.27 -3.12 26.79
CA GLU A 161 -2.35 -2.87 27.73
C GLU A 161 -2.97 -4.16 28.27
N GLN A 162 -3.22 -5.15 27.41
CA GLN A 162 -3.73 -6.47 27.81
C GLN A 162 -2.77 -7.24 28.72
N THR A 163 -1.46 -7.13 28.47
CA THR A 163 -0.44 -7.78 29.31
C THR A 163 -0.42 -7.19 30.71
N HIS A 164 -0.68 -5.88 30.84
CA HIS A 164 -0.74 -5.19 32.13
C HIS A 164 -2.01 -5.52 32.93
N THR A 165 -3.17 -5.70 32.29
CA THR A 165 -4.43 -6.01 32.96
C THR A 165 -4.58 -7.48 33.35
N GLY A 166 -3.94 -8.41 32.63
CA GLY A 166 -3.94 -9.84 32.96
C GLY A 166 -3.08 -10.25 34.15
N HIS A 167 -2.30 -9.32 34.72
CA HIS A 167 -1.43 -9.53 35.88
C HIS A 167 -1.98 -8.90 37.18
N ALA A 168 -3.19 -8.34 37.16
CA ALA A 168 -3.91 -7.81 38.32
C ALA A 168 -5.06 -8.74 38.72
#